data_AF-A0A0Q7FTB9-F1
#
_entry.id   AF-A0A0Q7FTB9-F1
#
_cell.length_a   1.000
_cell.length_b   1.000
_cell.length_c   1.000
_cell.angle_alpha   90.00
_cell.angle_beta   90.00
_cell.angle_gamma   90.00
#
_symmetry.space_group_name_H-M   'P 1'
#
loop_
_entity.id
_entity.type
_entity.pdbx_description
1 polymer ?
#
loop_
_entity_poly.entity_id
_entity_poly.type
_entity_poly.pdbx_seq_one_letter_code
_entity_poly.pdbx_strand_id
1 'polypeptide(L)'
;MRKLTLNDRFLPHQYSRIENEAGIKIPDNIKDFISEYADLSVKENKYINSDGKLFEISQFRTYKMMYDFVKEFKEQGLGKKLPFAIDNGGWVFCISFDDESIDKYYYTKWK
;
A
#
# COMPACT_ATOMS: atom_id res chain seq x y z
N MET A 1 3.68 -2.74 35.13
CA MET A 1 3.85 -3.33 33.79
C MET A 1 4.61 -2.33 32.94
N ARG A 2 5.78 -2.68 32.38
CA ARG A 2 6.56 -1.78 31.51
C ARG A 2 5.93 -1.79 30.13
N LYS A 3 5.51 -0.63 29.63
CA LYS A 3 5.03 -0.49 28.25
C LYS A 3 6.23 -0.75 27.32
N LEU A 4 6.17 -1.80 26.52
CA LEU A 4 7.19 -2.07 25.51
C LEU A 4 7.05 -1.01 24.42
N THR A 5 8.15 -0.34 24.08
CA THR A 5 8.21 0.50 22.88
C THR A 5 8.23 -0.43 21.68
N LEU A 6 7.28 -0.26 20.77
CA LEU A 6 7.27 -1.00 19.51
C LEU A 6 8.30 -0.36 18.57
N ASN A 7 8.95 -1.19 17.75
CA ASN A 7 9.78 -0.68 16.66
C ASN A 7 8.88 -0.10 15.57
N ASP A 8 9.40 0.91 14.87
CA ASP A 8 8.78 1.41 13.65
C ASP A 8 8.67 0.28 12.62
N ARG A 9 7.47 0.10 12.08
CA ARG A 9 7.16 -0.93 11.08
C ARG A 9 7.76 -0.59 9.71
N PHE A 10 8.02 0.69 9.48
CA PHE A 10 8.60 1.23 8.27
C PHE A 10 9.64 2.31 8.61
N LEU A 11 10.83 2.21 8.03
CA LEU A 11 11.94 3.14 8.27
C LEU A 11 12.02 4.18 7.14
N PRO A 12 12.49 5.41 7.40
CA PRO A 12 12.54 6.47 6.38
C PRO A 12 13.24 6.08 5.06
N HIS A 13 14.37 5.37 5.14
CA HIS A 13 15.12 4.93 3.95
C HIS A 13 14.37 3.88 3.11
N GLN A 14 13.41 3.16 3.70
CA GLN A 14 12.59 2.19 2.97
C GLN A 14 11.62 2.89 2.02
N TYR A 15 11.05 4.03 2.43
CA TYR A 15 10.26 4.87 1.55
C TYR A 15 11.08 5.37 0.36
N SER A 16 12.30 5.85 0.60
CA SER A 16 13.19 6.31 -0.48
C SER A 16 13.49 5.20 -1.50
N ARG A 17 13.66 3.96 -1.04
CA ARG A 17 13.86 2.82 -1.94
C ARG A 17 12.63 2.53 -2.80
N ILE A 18 11.44 2.56 -2.22
CA ILE A 18 10.20 2.36 -2.96
C ILE A 18 9.97 3.49 -3.97
N GLU A 19 10.13 4.75 -3.54
CA GLU A 19 10.01 5.94 -4.39
C GLU A 19 10.93 5.85 -5.62
N ASN A 20 12.20 5.49 -5.41
CA ASN A 20 13.17 5.33 -6.49
C ASN A 20 12.82 4.18 -7.43
N GLU A 21 12.36 3.05 -6.88
CA GLU A 21 12.01 1.88 -7.70
C GLU A 21 10.78 2.17 -8.57
N ALA A 22 9.72 2.71 -7.97
CA ALA A 22 8.45 3.03 -8.65
C ALA A 22 8.53 4.31 -9.51
N GLY A 23 9.54 5.17 -9.32
CA GLY A 23 9.62 6.46 -10.01
C GLY A 23 8.48 7.42 -9.59
N ILE A 24 8.13 7.40 -8.30
CA ILE A 24 7.07 8.22 -7.68
C ILE A 24 7.60 8.98 -6.47
N LYS A 25 6.86 9.99 -6.02
CA LYS A 25 7.00 10.55 -4.68
C LYS A 25 5.78 10.16 -3.85
N ILE A 26 6.00 9.53 -2.70
CA ILE A 26 4.91 9.12 -1.81
C ILE A 26 4.55 10.33 -0.93
N PRO A 27 3.29 10.78 -0.92
CA PRO A 27 2.81 11.82 -0.03
C PRO A 27 3.00 11.46 1.45
N ASP A 28 3.29 12.44 2.30
CA ASP A 28 3.63 12.17 3.70
C ASP A 28 2.45 11.58 4.48
N ASN A 29 1.21 12.00 4.20
CA ASN A 29 0.02 11.39 4.80
C ASN A 29 -0.12 9.89 4.47
N ILE A 30 0.37 9.45 3.31
CA ILE A 30 0.40 8.02 2.94
C ILE A 30 1.55 7.29 3.63
N LYS A 31 2.69 7.95 3.85
CA LYS A 31 3.77 7.37 4.66
C LYS A 31 3.33 7.14 6.09
N ASP A 32 2.66 8.12 6.70
CA ASP A 32 2.11 8.02 8.05
C ASP A 32 1.13 6.85 8.15
N PHE A 33 0.21 6.74 7.19
CA PHE A 33 -0.72 5.62 7.10
C PHE A 33 0.00 4.26 7.01
N ILE A 34 1.00 4.12 6.12
CA ILE A 34 1.76 2.87 5.99
C ILE A 34 2.51 2.55 7.28
N SER A 35 3.12 3.54 7.93
CA SER A 35 3.86 3.35 9.18
C SER A 35 2.95 2.87 10.32
N GLU A 36 1.72 3.39 10.37
CA GLU A 36 0.74 3.02 11.38
C GLU A 36 0.19 1.60 11.17
N TYR A 37 -0.16 1.24 9.93
CA TYR A 37 -0.95 0.05 9.65
C TYR A 37 -0.17 -1.15 9.07
N ALA A 38 1.05 -0.98 8.57
CA ALA A 38 1.80 -2.07 7.94
C ALA A 38 1.87 -3.33 8.83
N ASP A 39 1.58 -4.51 8.28
CA ASP A 39 1.58 -5.78 9.04
C ASP A 39 0.53 -5.87 10.17
N LEU A 40 -0.49 -5.01 10.16
CA LEU A 40 -1.65 -5.13 11.04
C LEU A 40 -2.87 -5.65 10.26
N SER A 41 -3.73 -6.36 10.99
CA SER A 41 -5.11 -6.62 10.59
C SER A 41 -6.01 -5.51 11.15
N VAL A 42 -7.00 -5.10 10.36
CA VAL A 42 -7.99 -4.07 10.75
C VAL A 42 -9.33 -4.72 11.04
N LYS A 43 -9.98 -4.26 12.12
CA LYS A 43 -11.30 -4.77 12.54
C LYS A 43 -12.41 -4.33 11.58
N GLU A 44 -12.33 -3.09 11.11
CA GLU A 44 -13.19 -2.54 10.07
C GLU A 44 -12.45 -2.62 8.75
N ASN A 45 -12.68 -3.71 8.03
CA ASN A 45 -11.91 -4.05 6.84
C ASN A 45 -12.75 -4.06 5.56
N LYS A 46 -13.95 -3.49 5.59
CA LYS A 46 -14.87 -3.47 4.47
C LYS A 46 -14.71 -2.19 3.67
N TYR A 47 -14.41 -2.31 2.38
CA TYR A 47 -14.33 -1.21 1.42
C TYR A 47 -15.34 -1.42 0.30
N ILE A 48 -16.16 -0.41 0.00
CA ILE A 48 -17.08 -0.43 -1.15
C ILE A 48 -16.49 0.50 -2.20
N ASN A 49 -16.22 -0.02 -3.40
CA ASN A 49 -15.72 0.81 -4.49
C ASN A 49 -16.83 1.63 -5.15
N SER A 50 -16.45 2.46 -6.13
CA SER A 50 -17.38 3.28 -6.93
C SER A 50 -18.47 2.48 -7.64
N ASP A 51 -18.23 1.19 -7.93
CA ASP A 51 -19.17 0.31 -8.63
C ASP A 51 -20.11 -0.43 -7.67
N GLY A 52 -20.06 -0.11 -6.36
CA GLY A 52 -20.87 -0.76 -5.32
C GLY A 52 -20.37 -2.15 -4.91
N LYS A 53 -19.18 -2.56 -5.35
CA LYS A 53 -18.60 -3.86 -5.00
C LYS A 53 -17.91 -3.80 -3.64
N LEU A 54 -18.29 -4.74 -2.76
CA LEU A 54 -17.69 -4.91 -1.44
C LEU A 54 -16.37 -5.69 -1.54
N PHE A 55 -15.35 -5.18 -0.88
CA PHE A 55 -14.06 -5.82 -0.69
C PHE A 55 -13.73 -5.88 0.79
N GLU A 56 -12.97 -6.90 1.16
CA GLU A 56 -12.54 -7.12 2.54
C GLU A 56 -11.01 -7.13 2.61
N ILE A 57 -10.43 -6.14 3.27
CA ILE A 57 -9.00 -6.04 3.53
C ILE A 57 -8.60 -7.10 4.58
N SER A 58 -7.69 -7.98 4.23
CA SER A 58 -7.17 -9.00 5.14
C SER A 58 -6.03 -8.45 5.99
N GLN A 59 -5.05 -7.82 5.32
CA GLN A 59 -3.81 -7.39 5.93
C GLN A 59 -3.17 -6.25 5.13
N PHE A 60 -2.51 -5.33 5.84
CA PHE A 60 -1.61 -4.35 5.24
C PHE A 60 -0.22 -4.93 4.97
N ARG A 61 0.40 -4.51 3.87
CA ARG A 61 1.66 -5.08 3.40
C ARG A 61 2.87 -4.61 4.23
N THR A 62 3.85 -5.50 4.36
CA THR A 62 5.19 -5.17 4.87
C THR A 62 6.04 -4.49 3.81
N TYR A 63 7.13 -3.83 4.20
CA TYR A 63 8.10 -3.24 3.26
C TYR A 63 8.56 -4.22 2.19
N LYS A 64 8.94 -5.45 2.59
CA LYS A 64 9.44 -6.45 1.66
C LYS A 64 8.40 -6.75 0.58
N MET A 65 7.16 -7.02 0.98
CA MET A 65 6.08 -7.30 0.04
C MET A 65 5.81 -6.11 -0.88
N MET A 66 5.74 -4.89 -0.33
CA MET A 66 5.51 -3.69 -1.13
C MET A 66 6.59 -3.49 -2.19
N TYR A 67 7.86 -3.65 -1.80
CA TYR A 67 9.00 -3.51 -2.68
C TYR A 67 9.01 -4.56 -3.81
N ASP A 68 8.70 -5.82 -3.49
CA ASP A 68 8.64 -6.90 -4.47
C ASP A 68 7.55 -6.66 -5.52
N PHE A 69 6.35 -6.22 -5.11
CA PHE A 69 5.28 -5.86 -6.05
C PHE A 69 5.60 -4.64 -6.90
N VAL A 70 6.26 -3.63 -6.32
CA VAL A 70 6.66 -2.43 -7.08
C VAL A 70 7.63 -2.80 -8.20
N LYS A 71 8.57 -3.71 -7.94
CA LYS A 71 9.44 -4.27 -8.98
C LYS A 71 8.65 -5.00 -10.04
N GLU A 72 7.76 -5.88 -9.64
CA GLU A 72 6.92 -6.65 -10.57
C GLU A 72 6.08 -5.74 -11.46
N PHE A 73 5.43 -4.71 -10.90
CA PHE A 73 4.63 -3.76 -11.67
C PHE A 73 5.46 -3.00 -12.70
N LYS A 74 6.68 -2.62 -12.33
CA LYS A 74 7.62 -1.97 -13.25
C LYS A 74 8.07 -2.92 -14.36
N GLU A 75 8.43 -4.15 -14.03
CA GLU A 75 8.85 -5.18 -14.99
C GLU A 75 7.75 -5.52 -15.98
N GLN A 76 6.49 -5.54 -15.54
CA GLN A 76 5.33 -5.83 -16.37
C GLN A 76 4.74 -4.58 -17.07
N GLY A 77 5.30 -3.39 -16.86
CA GLY A 77 4.80 -2.15 -17.47
C GLY A 77 3.40 -1.74 -16.99
N LEU A 78 3.05 -2.06 -15.74
CA LEU A 78 1.70 -1.88 -15.17
C LEU A 78 1.44 -0.48 -14.60
N GLY A 79 2.30 0.48 -14.88
CA GLY A 79 2.19 1.86 -14.41
C GLY A 79 2.78 2.10 -13.03
N LYS A 80 2.65 3.33 -12.55
CA LYS A 80 3.20 3.82 -11.28
C LYS A 80 2.22 3.54 -10.16
N LYS A 81 2.38 2.40 -9.48
CA LYS A 81 1.48 1.94 -8.43
C LYS A 81 2.22 1.60 -7.14
N LEU A 82 1.63 2.01 -6.02
CA LEU A 82 2.09 1.65 -4.67
C LEU A 82 1.11 0.65 -4.04
N PRO A 83 1.47 -0.65 -3.94
CA PRO A 83 0.67 -1.64 -3.22
C PRO A 83 0.75 -1.39 -1.72
N PHE A 84 -0.37 -1.50 -1.00
CA PHE A 84 -0.40 -1.26 0.45
C PHE A 84 -1.20 -2.29 1.25
N ALA A 85 -2.12 -3.04 0.63
CA ALA A 85 -2.94 -4.03 1.32
C ALA A 85 -3.36 -5.20 0.42
N ILE A 86 -3.94 -6.26 1.00
CA ILE A 86 -4.54 -7.39 0.29
C ILE A 86 -5.95 -7.73 0.74
N ASP A 87 -6.71 -8.38 -0.13
CA ASP A 87 -7.95 -9.07 0.23
C ASP A 87 -7.74 -10.58 0.46
N ASN A 88 -8.76 -11.23 1.04
CA ASN A 88 -8.79 -12.69 1.23
C ASN A 88 -8.85 -13.49 -0.08
N GLY A 89 -9.12 -12.84 -1.21
CA GLY A 89 -9.19 -13.43 -2.55
C GLY A 89 -7.86 -13.38 -3.31
N GLY A 90 -6.77 -12.97 -2.67
CA GLY A 90 -5.43 -12.90 -3.25
C GLY A 90 -5.14 -11.62 -4.03
N TRP A 91 -6.04 -10.64 -3.99
CA TRP A 91 -5.85 -9.41 -4.74
C TRP A 91 -5.10 -8.36 -3.94
N VAL A 92 -4.36 -7.51 -4.64
CA VAL A 92 -3.59 -6.42 -4.07
C VAL A 92 -4.29 -5.08 -4.28
N PHE A 93 -4.41 -4.30 -3.21
CA PHE A 93 -4.85 -2.90 -3.26
C PHE A 93 -3.66 -1.99 -3.49
N CYS A 94 -3.80 -1.11 -4.48
CA CYS A 94 -2.75 -0.18 -4.88
C CYS A 94 -3.26 1.26 -4.89
N ILE A 95 -2.36 2.21 -4.63
CA ILE A 95 -2.52 3.63 -4.97
C ILE A 95 -1.87 3.84 -6.34
N SER A 96 -2.61 4.32 -7.33
CA SER A 96 -2.06 4.69 -8.63
C SER A 96 -1.60 6.15 -8.64
N PHE A 97 -0.48 6.40 -9.32
CA PHE A 97 0.16 7.70 -9.54
C PHE A 97 0.23 8.06 -11.03
N ASP A 98 -0.53 7.36 -11.87
CA ASP A 98 -0.52 7.55 -13.33
C ASP A 98 -1.39 8.74 -13.78
N ASP A 99 -2.29 9.25 -12.92
CA ASP A 99 -3.16 10.41 -13.18
C ASP A 99 -2.85 11.61 -12.26
N GLU A 100 -3.03 12.83 -12.76
CA GLU A 100 -2.74 14.11 -12.05
C GLU A 100 -3.56 14.34 -10.77
N SER A 101 -4.60 13.54 -10.51
CA SER A 101 -5.38 13.64 -9.27
C SER A 101 -4.73 12.82 -8.15
N ILE A 102 -3.64 13.34 -7.59
CA ILE A 102 -2.99 12.88 -6.35
C ILE A 102 -3.99 12.71 -5.17
N ASP A 103 -5.14 13.37 -5.26
CA ASP A 103 -6.22 13.34 -4.25
C ASP A 103 -7.29 12.25 -4.48
N LYS A 104 -7.17 11.44 -5.55
CA LYS A 104 -8.08 10.30 -5.79
C LYS A 104 -7.30 9.01 -5.67
N TYR A 105 -7.40 8.39 -4.49
CA TYR A 105 -6.91 7.03 -4.27
C TYR A 105 -7.71 6.06 -5.14
N TYR A 106 -7.21 5.76 -6.34
CA TYR A 106 -7.79 4.72 -7.18
C TYR A 106 -7.29 3.36 -6.73
N TYR A 107 -8.19 2.60 -6.11
CA TYR A 107 -7.95 1.22 -5.74
C TYR A 107 -8.04 0.34 -6.99
N THR A 108 -6.90 0.10 -7.63
CA THR A 108 -6.82 -0.89 -8.70
C THR A 108 -6.54 -2.26 -8.11
N LYS A 109 -7.27 -3.25 -8.61
CA LYS A 109 -7.15 -4.66 -8.24
C LYS A 109 -6.15 -5.36 -9.16
N TRP A 110 -5.11 -5.97 -8.61
CA TRP A 110 -4.15 -6.79 -9.38
C TRP A 110 -4.11 -8.23 -8.87
N LYS A 111 -4.05 -9.21 -9.78
CA LYS A 111 -4.05 -10.65 -9.53
C LYS A 111 -2.78 -11.28 -10.08
#